data_AF-A0A1Q2M4M7-F1
#
_entry.id   AF-A0A1Q2M4M7-F1
#
_cell.length_a   1.000
_cell.length_b   1.000
_cell.length_c   1.000
_cell.angle_alpha   90.00
_cell.angle_beta   90.00
_cell.angle_gamma   90.00
#
_symmetry.space_group_name_H-M   'P 1'
#
loop_
_entity.id
_entity.type
_entity.pdbx_description
1 polymer ?
#
loop_
_entity_poly.entity_id
_entity_poly.type
_entity_poly.pdbx_seq_one_letter_code
_entity_poly.pdbx_strand_id
1 'polypeptide(L)' 'MVKQGTGRKGKMKSAQLGQLERIKKLRHGLEWASMCPDPEVKEVMTNVLGEEMDCEIDGAIYAIRRCGEAAGE' A
#
# COMPACT_ATOMS: atom_id res chain seq x y z
N MET A 1 6.54 10.36 41.18
CA MET A 1 7.38 10.35 39.96
C MET A 1 6.74 9.38 38.96
N VAL A 2 5.86 9.89 38.10
CA VAL A 2 5.03 9.08 37.21
C VAL A 2 5.79 8.86 35.91
N LYS A 3 6.13 7.60 35.58
CA LYS A 3 6.75 7.24 34.30
C LYS A 3 5.75 7.51 33.18
N GLN A 4 6.06 8.47 32.31
CA GLN A 4 5.34 8.69 31.06
C GLN A 4 5.49 7.43 30.18
N GLY A 5 4.39 6.70 29.99
CA GLY A 5 4.29 5.64 29.01
C GLY A 5 4.43 6.22 27.61
N THR A 6 5.51 5.84 26.93
CA THR A 6 5.86 6.29 25.58
C THR A 6 4.78 5.91 24.58
N GLY A 7 4.28 6.92 23.86
CA GLY A 7 3.25 6.79 22.84
C GLY A 7 3.64 5.86 21.69
N ARG A 8 2.95 4.71 21.60
CA ARG A 8 2.99 3.78 20.45
C ARG A 8 2.14 4.23 19.25
N LYS A 9 1.45 5.39 19.33
CA LYS A 9 0.48 5.84 18.31
C LYS A 9 1.08 6.60 17.11
N GLY A 10 2.38 6.91 17.12
CA GLY A 10 3.04 7.70 16.06
C GLY A 10 3.61 6.91 14.87
N LYS A 11 3.95 5.63 15.05
CA LYS A 11 4.68 4.83 14.02
C LYS A 11 3.79 4.07 13.04
N MET A 12 2.54 3.76 13.41
CA MET A 12 1.62 3.01 12.53
C MET A 12 1.15 3.85 11.33
N LYS A 13 0.90 5.14 11.55
CA LYS A 13 0.43 6.05 10.49
C LYS A 13 1.42 6.19 9.34
N SER A 14 2.73 6.15 9.60
CA SER A 14 3.75 6.34 8.55
C SER A 14 3.91 5.12 7.66
N ALA A 15 3.76 3.90 8.19
CA ALA A 15 3.87 2.67 7.40
C ALA A 15 2.65 2.48 6.48
N GLN A 16 1.45 2.67 7.03
CA GLN A 16 0.19 2.59 6.27
C GLN A 16 0.12 3.68 5.19
N LEU A 17 0.53 4.91 5.52
CA LEU A 17 0.63 5.99 4.52
C LEU A 17 1.66 5.65 3.44
N GLY A 18 2.78 5.02 3.82
CA GLY A 18 3.78 4.52 2.87
C GLY A 18 3.21 3.51 1.87
N GLN A 19 2.38 2.56 2.33
CA GLN A 19 1.69 1.60 1.45
C GLN A 19 0.69 2.30 0.52
N LEU A 20 -0.09 3.25 1.03
CA LEU A 20 -1.01 4.03 0.19
C LEU A 20 -0.29 4.86 -0.88
N GLU A 21 0.86 5.47 -0.55
CA GLU A 21 1.69 6.18 -1.52
C GLU A 21 2.31 5.24 -2.56
N ARG A 22 2.64 3.99 -2.20
CA ARG A 22 3.07 2.98 -3.16
C ARG A 22 1.94 2.60 -4.14
N ILE A 23 0.75 2.31 -3.63
CA ILE A 23 -0.44 2.02 -4.46
C ILE A 23 -0.70 3.18 -5.43
N LYS A 24 -0.60 4.43 -4.96
CA LYS A 24 -0.76 5.62 -5.81
C LYS A 24 0.27 5.68 -6.94
N LYS A 25 1.54 5.34 -6.69
CA LYS A 25 2.59 5.30 -7.72
C LYS A 25 2.34 4.19 -8.74
N LEU A 26 1.92 3.01 -8.29
CA LEU A 26 1.59 1.90 -9.17
C LEU A 26 0.40 2.25 -10.10
N ARG A 27 -0.61 2.94 -9.56
CA ARG A 27 -1.72 3.50 -10.35
C ARG A 27 -1.22 4.42 -11.47
N HIS A 28 -0.29 5.33 -11.20
CA HIS A 28 0.30 6.17 -12.25
C HIS A 28 1.07 5.33 -13.29
N GLY A 29 1.74 4.26 -12.86
CA GLY A 29 2.38 3.29 -13.76
C GLY A 29 1.37 2.64 -14.71
N LEU A 30 0.20 2.25 -14.22
CA LEU A 30 -0.87 1.67 -15.05
C LEU A 30 -1.45 2.68 -16.04
N GLU A 31 -1.65 3.94 -15.61
CA GLU A 31 -2.06 5.01 -16.52
C GLU A 31 -1.04 5.18 -17.65
N TRP A 32 0.26 5.17 -17.32
CA TRP A 32 1.32 5.21 -18.33
C TRP A 32 1.28 3.98 -19.26
N ALA A 33 1.17 2.77 -18.71
CA ALA A 33 1.10 1.53 -19.48
C ALA A 33 -0.09 1.53 -20.44
N SER A 34 -1.22 2.12 -20.04
CA SER A 34 -2.43 2.22 -20.89
C SER A 34 -2.20 3.04 -22.17
N MET A 35 -1.28 4.01 -22.11
CA MET A 35 -0.87 4.89 -23.20
C MET A 35 0.32 4.34 -24.01
N CYS A 36 0.87 3.18 -23.63
CA CYS A 36 2.00 2.60 -24.35
C CYS A 36 1.55 2.17 -25.77
N PRO A 37 2.26 2.64 -26.83
CA PRO A 37 1.90 2.31 -28.21
C PRO A 37 2.27 0.88 -28.60
N ASP A 38 3.20 0.27 -27.87
CA ASP A 38 3.61 -1.12 -28.06
C ASP A 38 2.65 -2.04 -27.30
N PRO A 39 1.90 -2.92 -28.00
CA PRO A 39 0.91 -3.78 -27.37
C PRO A 39 1.52 -4.84 -26.46
N GLU A 40 2.72 -5.34 -26.76
CA GLU A 40 3.41 -6.35 -25.94
C GLU A 40 3.90 -5.71 -24.64
N VAL A 41 4.52 -4.54 -24.73
CA VAL A 41 4.95 -3.78 -23.54
C VAL A 41 3.73 -3.39 -22.71
N LYS A 42 2.63 -2.95 -23.33
CA LYS A 42 1.39 -2.63 -22.64
C LYS A 42 0.85 -3.82 -21.85
N GLU A 43 0.78 -4.99 -22.47
CA GLU A 43 0.29 -6.22 -21.83
C GLU A 43 1.16 -6.62 -20.64
N VAL A 44 2.47 -6.73 -20.85
CA VAL A 44 3.43 -7.10 -19.80
C VAL A 44 3.39 -6.11 -18.64
N MET A 45 3.43 -4.80 -18.92
CA MET A 45 3.41 -3.78 -17.88
C MET A 45 2.07 -3.75 -17.13
N THR A 46 0.94 -3.94 -17.81
CA THR A 46 -0.38 -3.99 -17.18
C THR A 46 -0.47 -5.16 -16.21
N ASN A 47 0.02 -6.35 -16.62
CA ASN A 47 0.01 -7.54 -15.78
C ASN A 47 0.91 -7.36 -14.55
N VAL A 48 2.17 -6.96 -14.74
CA VAL A 48 3.13 -6.79 -13.63
C VAL A 48 2.66 -5.72 -12.64
N LEU A 49 2.18 -4.58 -13.13
CA LEU A 49 1.70 -3.51 -12.25
C LEU A 49 0.38 -3.88 -11.55
N GLY A 50 -0.48 -4.65 -12.22
CA GLY A 50 -1.71 -5.18 -11.62
C GLY A 50 -1.41 -6.12 -10.45
N GLU A 51 -0.52 -7.10 -10.67
CA GLU A 51 -0.11 -8.05 -9.63
C GLU A 51 0.53 -7.35 -8.42
N GLU A 52 1.40 -6.37 -8.65
CA GLU A 52 2.02 -5.60 -7.56
C GLU A 52 0.98 -4.75 -6.80
N MET A 53 -0.01 -4.18 -7.50
CA MET A 53 -1.10 -3.43 -6.86
C MET A 53 -1.95 -4.33 -5.97
N ASP A 54 -2.33 -5.51 -6.45
CA ASP A 54 -3.11 -6.46 -5.67
C ASP A 54 -2.34 -6.87 -4.39
N CYS A 55 -1.03 -7.13 -4.51
CA CYS A 55 -0.18 -7.45 -3.37
C CYS A 55 -0.12 -6.31 -2.33
N GLU A 56 0.09 -5.06 -2.76
CA GLU A 56 0.14 -3.91 -1.84
C GLU A 56 -1.24 -3.64 -1.20
N ILE A 57 -2.35 -3.84 -1.93
CA ILE A 57 -3.72 -3.73 -1.41
C ILE A 57 -3.98 -4.80 -0.35
N ASP A 58 -3.64 -6.06 -0.60
CA ASP A 58 -3.80 -7.15 0.36
C ASP A 58 -2.97 -6.90 1.62
N GLY A 59 -1.73 -6.42 1.46
CA GLY A 59 -0.88 -6.01 2.57
C GLY A 59 -1.49 -4.90 3.40
N ALA A 60 -2.09 -3.89 2.77
CA ALA A 60 -2.78 -2.80 3.45
C ALA A 60 -4.04 -3.29 4.19
N ILE A 61 -4.86 -4.13 3.56
CA ILE A 61 -6.06 -4.74 4.18
C ILE A 61 -5.64 -5.57 5.40
N TYR A 62 -4.61 -6.40 5.29
CA TYR A 62 -4.09 -7.20 6.40
C TYR A 62 -3.65 -6.32 7.57
N ALA A 63 -2.86 -5.27 7.28
CA ALA A 63 -2.38 -4.35 8.31
C ALA A 63 -3.54 -3.65 9.04
N ILE A 64 -4.58 -3.22 8.31
CA ILE A 64 -5.77 -2.59 8.88
C ILE A 64 -6.53 -3.57 9.78
N ARG A 65 -6.80 -4.80 9.31
CA ARG A 65 -7.52 -5.82 10.09
C ARG A 65 -6.82 -6.11 11.42
N ARG A 66 -5.49 -6.31 11.39
CA ARG A 66 -4.70 -6.54 12.61
C ARG A 66 -4.60 -5.32 13.54
N CYS A 67 -4.60 -4.10 12.99
CA CYS A 67 -4.66 -2.89 13.82
C CYS A 67 -6.03 -2.71 14.48
N GLY A 68 -7.12 -3.13 13.82
CA GLY A 68 -8.48 -3.10 14.37
C GLY A 68 -8.68 -4.08 15.51
N GLU A 69 -8.11 -5.28 15.41
CA GLU A 69 -8.11 -6.29 16.48
C GLU A 69 -7.34 -5.82 17.73
N ALA A 70 -6.17 -5.19 17.55
CA ALA A 70 -5.33 -4.70 18.64
C ALA A 70 -5.88 -3.47 19.40
N ALA A 71 -6.98 -2.86 18.93
CA ALA A 71 -7.63 -1.71 19.56
C ALA A 71 -8.86 -2.09 20.40
N GLY A 72 -9.25 -3.38 20.39
CA GLY A 72 -10.39 -3.92 21.13
C GLY A 72 -10.06 -4.64 22.44
N GLU A 73 -8.78 -4.65 22.86
CA GLU A 73 -8.30 -5.20 24.15
C GLU A 73 -7.82 -4.10 25.10
#